data_AF-A0A955XTV3-F1
#
_entry.id   AF-A0A955XTV3-F1
#
_cell.length_a   1.000
_cell.length_b   1.000
_cell.length_c   1.000
_cell.angle_alpha   90.00
_cell.angle_beta   90.00
_cell.angle_gamma   90.00
#
_symmetry.space_group_name_H-M   'P 1'
#
loop_
_entity.id
_entity.type
_entity.pdbx_description
1 polymer ?
#
loop_
_entity_poly.entity_id
_entity_poly.type
_entity_poly.pdbx_seq_one_letter_code
_entity_poly.pdbx_strand_id
1 'polypeptide(L)'
;PYFESFEHDLRPIVLEELPLIEDQEDIDGDDDDDEMIADYENFDEVELRPDVAQQLRTEVVLPQLISIGGAATEFAIVVTGTSVPGAGFVPMGLNAATEEDGELGELLLRSAPPHSGLDAGDYAVLALTFATDDVGFGAGGIDLPQNLSGRLFVAPNLPTRVVFDGSFPVLPEDSEWNENARELTIDDVSADLYRVRLVSTEGTWTIYSADPGSITLPTLEGLPDPATMPTIRVEALFTADVSLDELVSPNDATLRSVDAAVTGFGRFVFQAENEEQ
;
A
#
# COMPACT_ATOMS: atom_id res chain seq x y z
N PRO A 1 -8.28 11.53 -18.77
CA PRO A 1 -7.45 11.59 -17.54
C PRO A 1 -8.24 12.27 -16.43
N TYR A 2 -8.43 11.56 -15.31
CA TYR A 2 -9.36 11.97 -14.25
C TYR A 2 -8.68 12.87 -13.20
N PHE A 3 -7.37 12.79 -13.07
CA PHE A 3 -6.60 13.45 -12.03
C PHE A 3 -5.33 14.07 -12.64
N GLU A 4 -5.33 15.38 -12.94
CA GLU A 4 -4.19 16.05 -13.61
C GLU A 4 -3.69 17.32 -12.93
N SER A 5 -4.39 17.79 -11.89
CA SER A 5 -4.13 19.08 -11.26
C SER A 5 -4.31 18.97 -9.75
N PHE A 6 -3.33 18.36 -9.09
CA PHE A 6 -3.17 18.44 -7.65
C PHE A 6 -1.80 19.03 -7.35
N GLU A 7 -1.71 19.74 -6.23
CA GLU A 7 -0.47 20.26 -5.70
C GLU A 7 -0.13 19.46 -4.44
N HIS A 8 1.16 19.20 -4.27
CA HIS A 8 1.72 18.48 -3.14
C HIS A 8 2.44 19.45 -2.22
N ASP A 9 2.65 19.01 -0.98
CA ASP A 9 3.42 19.65 0.08
C ASP A 9 3.03 21.08 0.45
N LEU A 10 3.10 21.37 1.75
CA LEU A 10 2.96 22.74 2.21
C LEU A 10 4.28 23.47 1.96
N ARG A 11 4.20 24.68 1.41
CA ARG A 11 5.38 25.53 1.32
C ARG A 11 5.95 25.76 2.74
N PRO A 12 7.23 25.46 2.99
CA PRO A 12 7.85 25.76 4.28
C PRO A 12 7.77 27.26 4.56
N ILE A 13 7.27 27.62 5.74
CA ILE A 13 7.34 28.99 6.24
C ILE A 13 8.68 29.19 6.91
N VAL A 14 9.36 30.27 6.56
CA VAL A 14 10.53 30.72 7.33
C VAL A 14 9.96 31.45 8.53
N LEU A 15 10.08 30.84 9.70
CA LEU A 15 9.75 31.51 10.95
C LEU A 15 10.91 32.42 11.32
N GLU A 16 10.61 33.70 11.54
CA GLU A 16 11.54 34.61 12.19
C GLU A 16 11.45 34.43 13.71
N GLU A 17 12.54 34.74 14.41
CA GLU A 17 12.54 34.73 15.88
C GLU A 17 11.51 35.74 16.39
N LEU A 18 10.57 35.26 17.21
CA LEU A 18 9.62 36.15 17.86
C LEU A 18 10.29 36.87 19.03
N PRO A 19 9.94 38.15 19.27
CA PRO A 19 10.34 38.82 20.48
C PRO A 19 9.82 38.05 21.70
N LEU A 20 10.63 38.02 22.75
CA LEU A 20 10.20 37.46 24.04
C LEU A 20 9.40 38.51 24.82
N ILE A 21 8.37 38.05 25.52
CA ILE A 21 7.54 38.82 26.45
C ILE A 21 7.59 38.19 27.85
N GLU A 22 7.33 38.98 28.89
CA GLU A 22 7.23 38.48 30.27
C GLU A 22 6.00 37.56 30.40
N ASP A 23 6.15 36.41 31.06
CA ASP A 23 5.05 35.45 31.26
C ASP A 23 4.09 35.85 32.41
N GLN A 24 3.47 37.02 32.29
CA GLN A 24 2.66 37.59 33.36
C GLN A 24 1.37 36.82 33.68
N GLU A 25 0.98 35.83 32.87
CA GLU A 25 -0.25 35.05 33.02
C GLU A 25 0.00 33.53 33.12
N ASP A 26 1.25 33.07 33.29
CA ASP A 26 1.62 31.65 33.33
C ASP A 26 1.05 30.90 32.11
N ILE A 27 1.40 31.40 30.92
CA ILE A 27 0.84 30.95 29.64
C ILE A 27 1.21 29.50 29.36
N ASP A 28 2.36 29.03 29.83
CA ASP A 28 2.82 27.65 29.64
C ASP A 28 2.55 26.69 30.82
N GLY A 29 2.18 27.23 31.99
CA GLY A 29 1.60 26.48 33.11
C GLY A 29 2.62 25.87 34.07
N ASP A 30 3.76 26.52 34.26
CA ASP A 30 4.86 26.05 35.10
C ASP A 30 5.04 26.79 36.45
N ASP A 31 4.15 27.73 36.76
CA ASP A 31 4.11 28.58 37.97
C ASP A 31 5.33 29.55 38.09
N ASP A 32 6.01 29.92 36.99
CA ASP A 32 7.11 30.91 36.94
C ASP A 32 6.78 32.18 36.13
N ASP A 33 6.12 33.15 36.76
CA ASP A 33 5.73 34.41 36.11
C ASP A 33 6.92 35.37 35.79
N ASP A 34 8.16 35.03 36.22
CA ASP A 34 9.35 35.87 36.05
C ASP A 34 10.15 35.53 34.76
N GLU A 35 9.75 34.50 34.01
CA GLU A 35 10.43 34.10 32.79
C GLU A 35 9.97 34.83 31.52
N MET A 36 10.78 34.68 30.46
CA MET A 36 10.56 35.32 29.18
C MET A 36 10.14 34.26 28.16
N ILE A 37 8.89 34.31 27.73
CA ILE A 37 8.29 33.37 26.78
C ILE A 37 8.16 33.99 25.40
N ALA A 38 7.94 33.16 24.38
CA ALA A 38 7.64 33.66 23.04
C ALA A 38 6.27 34.36 23.00
N ASP A 39 6.17 35.46 22.26
CA ASP A 39 4.91 36.19 22.06
C ASP A 39 3.96 35.42 21.13
N TYR A 40 3.27 34.41 21.68
CA TYR A 40 2.33 33.58 20.92
C TYR A 40 1.08 34.33 20.46
N GLU A 41 0.69 35.42 21.13
CA GLU A 41 -0.48 36.23 20.74
C GLU A 41 -0.26 36.99 19.44
N ASN A 42 1.00 37.36 19.15
CA ASN A 42 1.38 38.02 17.90
C ASN A 42 2.03 37.05 16.90
N PHE A 43 1.82 35.74 17.06
CA PHE A 43 2.27 34.76 16.08
C PHE A 43 1.52 34.97 14.75
N ASP A 44 2.26 35.26 13.68
CA ASP A 44 1.66 35.48 12.36
C ASP A 44 0.86 34.25 11.91
N GLU A 45 -0.44 34.45 11.68
CA GLU A 45 -1.28 33.43 11.05
C GLU A 45 -0.91 33.35 9.56
N VAL A 46 -0.29 32.24 9.16
CA VAL A 46 0.04 31.99 7.76
C VAL A 46 -0.89 30.94 7.17
N GLU A 47 -1.60 31.30 6.11
CA GLU A 47 -2.39 30.34 5.33
C GLU A 47 -1.43 29.43 4.55
N LEU A 48 -1.27 28.20 5.03
CA LEU A 48 -0.52 27.17 4.33
C LEU A 48 -1.35 26.64 3.17
N ARG A 49 -0.73 26.59 1.99
CA ARG A 49 -1.31 25.97 0.80
C ARG A 49 -0.30 25.01 0.17
N PRO A 50 -0.79 23.96 -0.50
CA PRO A 50 0.04 23.18 -1.39
C PRO A 50 0.77 24.08 -2.43
N ASP A 51 2.01 23.75 -2.79
CA ASP A 51 2.77 24.57 -3.77
C ASP A 51 3.62 23.73 -4.75
N VAL A 52 3.68 22.40 -4.58
CA VAL A 52 4.45 21.52 -5.48
C VAL A 52 3.55 20.93 -6.56
N ALA A 53 3.56 21.57 -7.73
CA ALA A 53 2.76 21.13 -8.88
C ALA A 53 3.25 19.82 -9.52
N GLN A 54 2.33 19.09 -10.17
CA GLN A 54 2.63 17.90 -10.97
C GLN A 54 3.27 18.24 -12.31
N GLN A 55 4.60 18.31 -12.34
CA GLN A 55 5.39 18.69 -13.52
C GLN A 55 5.90 17.52 -14.34
N LEU A 56 6.08 16.35 -13.72
CA LEU A 56 6.58 15.14 -14.37
C LEU A 56 5.48 14.48 -15.19
N ARG A 57 5.87 13.83 -16.28
CA ARG A 57 4.97 13.14 -17.21
C ARG A 57 5.54 11.78 -17.57
N THR A 58 4.74 10.75 -17.37
CA THR A 58 5.10 9.37 -17.67
C THR A 58 3.97 8.73 -18.45
N GLU A 59 4.26 8.18 -19.61
CA GLU A 59 3.33 7.31 -20.33
C GLU A 59 3.37 5.92 -19.67
N VAL A 60 2.20 5.37 -19.35
CA VAL A 60 2.08 4.06 -18.71
C VAL A 60 1.27 3.16 -19.63
N VAL A 61 1.90 2.07 -20.09
CA VAL A 61 1.22 0.98 -20.79
C VAL A 61 0.72 0.02 -19.72
N LEU A 62 -0.59 -0.08 -19.60
CA LEU A 62 -1.25 -0.85 -18.55
C LEU A 62 -1.25 -2.36 -18.87
N PRO A 63 -1.20 -3.23 -17.83
CA PRO A 63 -1.38 -4.66 -18.03
C PRO A 63 -2.80 -4.98 -18.51
N GLN A 64 -2.98 -6.16 -19.09
CA GLN A 64 -4.32 -6.68 -19.41
C GLN A 64 -5.14 -6.92 -18.13
N LEU A 65 -6.40 -6.50 -18.16
CA LEU A 65 -7.38 -6.73 -17.09
C LEU A 65 -7.61 -8.22 -16.87
N ILE A 66 -8.02 -8.55 -15.64
CA ILE A 66 -8.35 -9.92 -15.22
C ILE A 66 -9.80 -10.00 -14.72
N SER A 67 -10.28 -11.21 -14.50
CA SER A 67 -11.51 -11.42 -13.74
C SER A 67 -11.18 -11.60 -12.26
N ILE A 68 -12.00 -11.01 -11.39
CA ILE A 68 -11.95 -11.19 -9.94
C ILE A 68 -13.35 -11.63 -9.48
N GLY A 69 -13.45 -12.74 -8.74
CA GLY A 69 -14.74 -13.27 -8.27
C GLY A 69 -15.68 -13.68 -9.42
N GLY A 70 -15.12 -14.04 -10.58
CA GLY A 70 -15.88 -14.32 -11.80
C GLY A 70 -16.42 -13.09 -12.55
N ALA A 71 -16.22 -11.87 -12.04
CA ALA A 71 -16.54 -10.62 -12.72
C ALA A 71 -15.30 -10.04 -13.42
N ALA A 72 -15.44 -9.49 -14.62
CA ALA A 72 -14.33 -8.80 -15.27
C ALA A 72 -14.05 -7.48 -14.54
N THR A 73 -12.78 -7.21 -14.25
CA THR A 73 -12.36 -5.88 -13.82
C THR A 73 -12.49 -4.90 -14.98
N GLU A 74 -12.93 -3.67 -14.70
CA GLU A 74 -13.29 -2.69 -15.74
C GLU A 74 -12.36 -1.46 -15.78
N PHE A 75 -11.44 -1.35 -14.82
CA PHE A 75 -10.56 -0.20 -14.71
C PHE A 75 -9.23 -0.55 -14.04
N ALA A 76 -8.26 0.33 -14.23
CA ALA A 76 -7.02 0.33 -13.48
C ALA A 76 -6.74 1.72 -12.92
N ILE A 77 -6.26 1.75 -11.69
CA ILE A 77 -5.73 2.94 -11.02
C ILE A 77 -4.22 2.88 -11.10
N VAL A 78 -3.60 3.96 -11.56
CA VAL A 78 -2.14 4.10 -11.58
C VAL A 78 -1.72 5.17 -10.61
N VAL A 79 -0.90 4.79 -9.65
CA VAL A 79 -0.28 5.68 -8.68
C VAL A 79 1.20 5.74 -8.96
N THR A 80 1.75 6.94 -9.07
CA THR A 80 3.21 7.13 -9.05
C THR A 80 3.60 7.79 -7.75
N GLY A 81 4.77 7.45 -7.24
CA GLY A 81 5.25 7.91 -5.96
C GLY A 81 6.73 7.69 -5.80
N THR A 82 7.18 7.91 -4.57
CA THR A 82 8.53 7.54 -4.14
C THR A 82 8.42 6.45 -3.08
N SER A 83 9.14 5.36 -3.27
CA SER A 83 9.33 4.31 -2.25
C SER A 83 10.54 4.67 -1.40
N VAL A 84 10.31 5.05 -0.15
CA VAL A 84 11.35 5.46 0.80
C VAL A 84 11.61 4.32 1.78
N PRO A 85 12.85 3.80 1.88
CA PRO A 85 13.18 2.77 2.86
C PRO A 85 12.80 3.18 4.29
N GLY A 86 12.00 2.35 4.95
CA GLY A 86 11.53 2.57 6.33
C GLY A 86 10.34 3.51 6.49
N ALA A 87 10.03 4.35 5.49
CA ALA A 87 8.86 5.23 5.51
C ALA A 87 7.71 4.75 4.60
N GLY A 88 8.01 3.89 3.62
CA GLY A 88 7.03 3.29 2.72
C GLY A 88 6.83 4.07 1.42
N PHE A 89 5.68 3.85 0.77
CA PHE A 89 5.35 4.49 -0.51
C PHE A 89 4.59 5.80 -0.29
N VAL A 90 5.12 6.88 -0.86
CA VAL A 90 4.50 8.22 -0.82
C VAL A 90 3.95 8.58 -2.20
N PRO A 91 2.63 8.71 -2.38
CA PRO A 91 2.02 9.00 -3.67
C PRO A 91 2.27 10.45 -4.10
N MET A 92 2.70 10.59 -5.35
CA MET A 92 3.10 11.84 -6.00
C MET A 92 2.28 12.16 -7.26
N GLY A 93 1.44 11.22 -7.67
CA GLY A 93 0.54 11.35 -8.81
C GLY A 93 -0.41 10.16 -8.86
N LEU A 94 -1.60 10.41 -9.40
CA LEU A 94 -2.66 9.43 -9.53
C LEU A 94 -3.32 9.65 -10.88
N ASN A 95 -3.69 8.59 -11.57
CA ASN A 95 -4.63 8.65 -12.67
C ASN A 95 -5.35 7.31 -12.79
N ALA A 96 -6.38 7.23 -13.61
CA ALA A 96 -7.11 6.00 -13.84
C ALA A 96 -7.41 5.83 -15.33
N ALA A 97 -7.48 4.57 -15.75
CA ALA A 97 -7.97 4.17 -17.06
C ALA A 97 -9.16 3.23 -16.86
N THR A 98 -10.18 3.39 -17.68
CA THR A 98 -11.30 2.46 -17.78
C THR A 98 -11.14 1.68 -19.07
N GLU A 99 -11.67 0.47 -19.10
CA GLU A 99 -11.71 -0.36 -20.30
C GLU A 99 -12.45 0.36 -21.45
N GLU A 100 -11.87 0.28 -22.65
CA GLU A 100 -12.49 0.69 -23.91
C GLU A 100 -12.15 -0.39 -24.96
N ASP A 101 -13.17 -1.05 -25.51
CA ASP A 101 -13.04 -2.14 -26.51
C ASP A 101 -12.15 -3.33 -26.08
N GLY A 102 -12.11 -3.66 -24.78
CA GLY A 102 -11.41 -4.80 -24.20
C GLY A 102 -10.00 -4.51 -23.68
N GLU A 103 -9.54 -3.26 -23.78
CA GLU A 103 -8.19 -2.85 -23.38
C GLU A 103 -8.20 -1.56 -22.54
N LEU A 104 -7.20 -1.41 -21.67
CA LEU A 104 -7.01 -0.18 -20.86
C LEU A 104 -6.22 0.92 -21.61
N GLY A 105 -5.64 0.59 -22.77
CA GLY A 105 -4.82 1.50 -23.56
C GLY A 105 -3.58 2.03 -22.82
N GLU A 106 -3.06 3.15 -23.32
CA GLU A 106 -1.95 3.89 -22.72
C GLU A 106 -2.47 5.09 -21.92
N LEU A 107 -1.90 5.30 -20.74
CA LEU A 107 -2.29 6.38 -19.83
C LEU A 107 -1.16 7.39 -19.68
N LEU A 108 -1.45 8.68 -19.87
CA LEU A 108 -0.53 9.74 -19.46
C LEU A 108 -0.70 10.04 -17.97
N LEU A 109 0.31 9.73 -17.17
CA LEU A 109 0.36 10.00 -15.75
C LEU A 109 1.15 11.27 -15.47
N ARG A 110 0.60 12.15 -14.62
CA ARG A 110 1.30 13.33 -14.11
C ARG A 110 1.68 13.14 -12.66
N SER A 111 2.86 13.64 -12.29
CA SER A 111 3.31 13.61 -10.91
C SER A 111 4.17 14.80 -10.53
N ALA A 112 4.19 15.11 -9.24
CA ALA A 112 5.14 16.06 -8.71
C ALA A 112 6.52 15.39 -8.56
N PRO A 113 7.61 16.17 -8.66
CA PRO A 113 8.93 15.66 -8.33
C PRO A 113 9.02 15.31 -6.83
N PRO A 114 9.92 14.38 -6.43
CA PRO A 114 10.27 14.18 -5.04
C PRO A 114 10.68 15.52 -4.42
N HIS A 115 10.30 15.71 -3.16
CA HIS A 115 10.52 16.92 -2.38
C HIS A 115 10.53 16.55 -0.90
N SER A 116 10.97 17.47 -0.03
CA SER A 116 10.89 17.30 1.44
C SER A 116 11.46 15.98 1.97
N GLY A 117 12.60 15.55 1.40
CA GLY A 117 13.32 14.34 1.81
C GLY A 117 12.94 13.08 1.04
N LEU A 118 11.95 13.14 0.16
CA LEU A 118 11.60 12.02 -0.73
C LEU A 118 12.69 11.71 -1.76
N ASP A 119 13.64 12.63 -1.99
CA ASP A 119 14.79 12.41 -2.89
C ASP A 119 15.70 11.24 -2.46
N ALA A 120 15.56 10.74 -1.23
CA ALA A 120 16.30 9.58 -0.72
C ALA A 120 15.69 8.22 -1.13
N GLY A 121 14.49 8.21 -1.71
CA GLY A 121 13.81 7.00 -2.15
C GLY A 121 13.92 6.74 -3.66
N ASP A 122 13.42 5.60 -4.09
CA ASP A 122 13.31 5.25 -5.51
C ASP A 122 11.94 5.65 -6.08
N TYR A 123 11.87 6.02 -7.35
CA TYR A 123 10.60 6.22 -8.02
C TYR A 123 9.87 4.90 -8.15
N ALA A 124 8.56 4.94 -7.91
CA ALA A 124 7.68 3.79 -8.07
C ALA A 124 6.43 4.16 -8.88
N VAL A 125 6.00 3.23 -9.74
CA VAL A 125 4.72 3.28 -10.44
C VAL A 125 3.97 1.99 -10.10
N LEU A 126 2.81 2.15 -9.51
CA LEU A 126 1.92 1.06 -9.07
C LEU A 126 0.64 1.12 -9.90
N ALA A 127 0.40 0.10 -10.72
CA ALA A 127 -0.89 -0.12 -11.34
C ALA A 127 -1.71 -1.07 -10.46
N LEU A 128 -2.98 -0.75 -10.23
CA LEU A 128 -3.91 -1.52 -9.40
C LEU A 128 -5.21 -1.77 -10.18
N THR A 129 -5.81 -2.95 -9.99
CA THR A 129 -7.16 -3.24 -10.45
C THR A 129 -7.91 -4.05 -9.39
N PHE A 130 -9.23 -3.86 -9.32
CA PHE A 130 -10.13 -4.54 -8.39
C PHE A 130 -11.55 -4.57 -8.97
N ALA A 131 -12.39 -5.47 -8.46
CA ALA A 131 -13.80 -5.53 -8.87
C ALA A 131 -14.56 -4.30 -8.36
N THR A 132 -15.39 -3.67 -9.18
CA THR A 132 -16.15 -2.46 -8.80
C THR A 132 -17.12 -2.69 -7.65
N ASP A 133 -17.61 -3.92 -7.55
CA ASP A 133 -18.54 -4.45 -6.58
C ASP A 133 -17.91 -4.59 -5.19
N ASP A 134 -16.57 -4.57 -5.10
CA ASP A 134 -15.83 -4.51 -3.83
C ASP A 134 -15.70 -3.08 -3.28
N VAL A 135 -16.27 -2.06 -3.95
CA VAL A 135 -16.25 -0.67 -3.48
C VAL A 135 -17.66 -0.14 -3.26
N GLY A 136 -17.89 0.33 -2.04
CA GLY A 136 -19.18 0.81 -1.58
C GLY A 136 -19.10 2.17 -0.89
N PHE A 137 -20.22 2.90 -0.92
CA PHE A 137 -20.47 4.02 -0.04
C PHE A 137 -21.55 3.59 0.96
N GLY A 138 -21.13 3.17 2.14
CA GLY A 138 -22.00 2.75 3.23
C GLY A 138 -22.29 3.87 4.21
N ALA A 139 -23.22 3.62 5.14
CA ALA A 139 -23.52 4.56 6.23
C ALA A 139 -22.31 4.82 7.17
N GLY A 140 -21.29 3.96 7.13
CA GLY A 140 -20.03 4.07 7.88
C GLY A 140 -18.86 4.70 7.11
N GLY A 141 -19.03 5.05 5.83
CA GLY A 141 -17.96 5.63 5.00
C GLY A 141 -17.74 4.89 3.69
N ILE A 142 -16.49 4.95 3.21
CA ILE A 142 -16.05 4.29 1.97
C ILE A 142 -15.56 2.89 2.33
N ASP A 143 -16.20 1.87 1.74
CA ASP A 143 -15.68 0.50 1.76
C ASP A 143 -14.63 0.37 0.67
N LEU A 144 -13.39 0.14 1.09
CA LEU A 144 -12.24 -0.03 0.20
C LEU A 144 -12.14 -1.47 -0.27
N PRO A 145 -11.66 -1.70 -1.51
CA PRO A 145 -11.57 -3.04 -2.07
C PRO A 145 -10.57 -3.86 -1.26
N GLN A 146 -11.00 -5.04 -0.80
CA GLN A 146 -10.14 -5.97 -0.07
C GLN A 146 -9.37 -6.89 -1.02
N ASN A 147 -10.03 -7.29 -2.11
CA ASN A 147 -9.47 -8.09 -3.18
C ASN A 147 -8.92 -7.16 -4.26
N LEU A 148 -7.64 -7.25 -4.55
CA LEU A 148 -7.00 -6.40 -5.56
C LEU A 148 -5.76 -7.04 -6.16
N SER A 149 -5.50 -6.69 -7.40
CA SER A 149 -4.28 -7.06 -8.12
C SER A 149 -3.45 -5.84 -8.44
N GLY A 150 -2.13 -5.99 -8.40
CA GLY A 150 -1.20 -4.90 -8.64
C GLY A 150 0.06 -5.30 -9.38
N ARG A 151 0.60 -4.35 -10.14
CA ARG A 151 1.93 -4.42 -10.77
C ARG A 151 2.74 -3.21 -10.32
N LEU A 152 3.98 -3.43 -9.94
CA LEU A 152 4.88 -2.42 -9.40
C LEU A 152 6.14 -2.33 -10.26
N PHE A 153 6.46 -1.11 -10.67
CA PHE A 153 7.73 -0.73 -11.27
C PHE A 153 8.49 0.13 -10.26
N VAL A 154 9.75 -0.18 -9.98
CA VAL A 154 10.62 0.61 -9.10
C VAL A 154 11.94 0.89 -9.80
N ALA A 155 12.39 2.14 -9.77
CA ALA A 155 13.67 2.55 -10.35
C ALA A 155 14.22 3.82 -9.70
N PRO A 156 15.55 4.02 -9.71
CA PRO A 156 16.17 5.24 -9.18
C PRO A 156 15.86 6.50 -10.00
N ASN A 157 15.32 6.35 -11.22
CA ASN A 157 14.87 7.45 -12.06
C ASN A 157 13.54 7.08 -12.70
N LEU A 158 12.59 8.02 -12.74
CA LEU A 158 11.32 7.85 -13.43
C LEU A 158 11.54 7.92 -14.96
N PRO A 159 11.34 6.82 -15.71
CA PRO A 159 11.42 6.87 -17.16
C PRO A 159 10.25 7.65 -17.75
N THR A 160 10.39 8.14 -18.98
CA THR A 160 9.28 8.81 -19.69
C THR A 160 8.17 7.85 -20.09
N ARG A 161 8.45 6.54 -20.10
CA ARG A 161 7.51 5.47 -20.40
C ARG A 161 7.76 4.28 -19.48
N VAL A 162 6.69 3.78 -18.85
CA VAL A 162 6.67 2.53 -18.08
C VAL A 162 5.76 1.55 -18.83
N VAL A 163 6.24 0.33 -19.01
CA VAL A 163 5.48 -0.74 -19.65
C VAL A 163 5.31 -1.86 -18.64
N PHE A 164 4.07 -2.22 -18.35
CA PHE A 164 3.77 -3.43 -17.60
C PHE A 164 3.42 -4.54 -18.58
N ASP A 165 4.32 -5.51 -18.73
CA ASP A 165 4.11 -6.64 -19.63
C ASP A 165 3.09 -7.65 -19.07
N GLY A 166 2.25 -8.19 -19.96
CA GLY A 166 1.30 -9.25 -19.64
C GLY A 166 0.02 -8.76 -18.96
N SER A 167 -0.61 -9.64 -18.17
CA SER A 167 -1.82 -9.33 -17.40
C SER A 167 -1.49 -8.90 -15.98
N PHE A 168 -2.48 -8.33 -15.31
CA PHE A 168 -2.47 -8.28 -13.85
C PHE A 168 -2.32 -9.69 -13.25
N PRO A 169 -1.62 -9.84 -12.11
CA PRO A 169 -1.57 -11.09 -11.36
C PRO A 169 -2.96 -11.60 -10.97
N VAL A 170 -3.25 -12.88 -11.22
CA VAL A 170 -4.49 -13.52 -10.78
C VAL A 170 -4.50 -13.66 -9.25
N LEU A 171 -5.68 -13.55 -8.65
CA LEU A 171 -5.87 -13.71 -7.22
C LEU A 171 -6.03 -15.19 -6.87
N PRO A 172 -5.48 -15.66 -5.73
CA PRO A 172 -5.65 -17.04 -5.26
C PRO A 172 -7.04 -17.23 -4.62
N GLU A 173 -8.10 -17.08 -5.42
CA GLU A 173 -9.50 -17.00 -4.99
C GLU A 173 -10.06 -18.32 -4.46
N ASP A 174 -9.51 -19.45 -4.90
CA ASP A 174 -9.92 -20.78 -4.43
C ASP A 174 -9.18 -21.19 -3.12
N SER A 175 -8.59 -20.21 -2.42
CA SER A 175 -7.93 -20.46 -1.13
C SER A 175 -8.96 -20.64 -0.02
N GLU A 176 -8.75 -21.63 0.83
CA GLU A 176 -9.72 -22.05 1.85
C GLU A 176 -9.08 -22.23 3.22
N TRP A 177 -9.89 -22.08 4.28
CA TRP A 177 -9.48 -22.36 5.66
C TRP A 177 -10.41 -23.34 6.33
N ASN A 178 -9.82 -24.42 6.83
CA ASN A 178 -10.48 -25.40 7.66
C ASN A 178 -10.04 -25.22 9.12
N GLU A 179 -10.89 -24.58 9.93
CA GLU A 179 -10.59 -24.30 11.33
C GLU A 179 -10.43 -25.59 12.16
N ASN A 180 -11.26 -26.61 11.90
CA ASN A 180 -11.22 -27.88 12.62
C ASN A 180 -9.90 -28.63 12.38
N ALA A 181 -9.40 -28.60 11.15
CA ALA A 181 -8.12 -29.22 10.78
C ALA A 181 -6.92 -28.28 10.99
N ARG A 182 -7.16 -27.00 11.27
CA ARG A 182 -6.17 -25.91 11.24
C ARG A 182 -5.37 -25.91 9.94
N GLU A 183 -6.08 -26.13 8.84
CA GLU A 183 -5.50 -26.34 7.53
C GLU A 183 -5.86 -25.17 6.61
N LEU A 184 -4.83 -24.51 6.07
CA LEU A 184 -4.98 -23.51 5.04
C LEU A 184 -4.63 -24.14 3.70
N THR A 185 -5.55 -24.09 2.74
CA THR A 185 -5.26 -24.44 1.34
C THR A 185 -5.03 -23.17 0.56
N ILE A 186 -3.85 -23.03 -0.04
CA ILE A 186 -3.46 -21.91 -0.90
C ILE A 186 -3.67 -22.30 -2.36
N ASP A 187 -4.45 -21.50 -3.08
CA ASP A 187 -4.67 -21.67 -4.52
C ASP A 187 -3.41 -21.38 -5.37
N ASP A 188 -3.21 -22.20 -6.40
CA ASP A 188 -2.05 -22.12 -7.29
C ASP A 188 -2.31 -21.20 -8.49
N VAL A 189 -1.91 -19.95 -8.32
CA VAL A 189 -1.89 -18.93 -9.39
C VAL A 189 -0.50 -18.69 -9.99
N SER A 190 0.43 -19.67 -9.87
CA SER A 190 1.79 -19.59 -10.42
C SER A 190 2.59 -18.35 -9.96
N ALA A 191 2.52 -18.04 -8.68
CA ALA A 191 3.30 -16.96 -8.06
C ALA A 191 4.72 -17.43 -7.70
N ASP A 192 5.65 -16.49 -7.50
CA ASP A 192 7.00 -16.82 -7.00
C ASP A 192 6.99 -17.10 -5.48
N LEU A 193 6.05 -16.48 -4.77
CA LEU A 193 5.91 -16.58 -3.32
C LEU A 193 4.48 -16.30 -2.89
N TYR A 194 4.01 -16.98 -1.85
CA TYR A 194 2.75 -16.70 -1.19
C TYR A 194 2.98 -16.09 0.19
N ARG A 195 2.26 -15.01 0.51
CA ARG A 195 2.20 -14.43 1.85
C ARG A 195 0.78 -14.54 2.38
N VAL A 196 0.63 -15.25 3.50
CA VAL A 196 -0.66 -15.40 4.18
C VAL A 196 -0.63 -14.62 5.49
N ARG A 197 -1.64 -13.80 5.74
CA ARG A 197 -1.86 -13.17 7.05
C ARG A 197 -3.16 -13.65 7.65
N LEU A 198 -3.08 -14.21 8.85
CA LEU A 198 -4.24 -14.53 9.68
C LEU A 198 -4.34 -13.43 10.72
N VAL A 199 -5.47 -12.75 10.77
CA VAL A 199 -5.74 -11.65 11.70
C VAL A 199 -6.98 -12.01 12.50
N SER A 200 -6.85 -12.07 13.82
CA SER A 200 -7.98 -12.27 14.73
C SER A 200 -7.85 -11.34 15.94
N THR A 201 -8.81 -11.41 16.87
CA THR A 201 -8.73 -10.68 18.15
C THR A 201 -7.56 -11.15 19.02
N GLU A 202 -7.07 -12.37 18.79
CA GLU A 202 -5.99 -12.99 19.56
C GLU A 202 -4.59 -12.67 19.02
N GLY A 203 -4.50 -12.04 17.84
CA GLY A 203 -3.25 -11.55 17.28
C GLY A 203 -3.15 -11.67 15.77
N THR A 204 -1.91 -11.72 15.27
CA THR A 204 -1.64 -11.82 13.83
C THR A 204 -0.52 -12.80 13.56
N TRP A 205 -0.74 -13.69 12.60
CA TRP A 205 0.31 -14.50 11.99
C TRP A 205 0.60 -14.03 10.57
N THR A 206 1.86 -14.13 10.17
CA THR A 206 2.29 -13.92 8.79
C THR A 206 3.14 -15.12 8.38
N ILE A 207 2.67 -15.83 7.37
CA ILE A 207 3.23 -17.08 6.88
C ILE A 207 3.70 -16.84 5.46
N TYR A 208 4.88 -17.35 5.13
CA TYR A 208 5.44 -17.30 3.78
C TYR A 208 5.56 -18.73 3.27
N SER A 209 5.14 -18.98 2.03
CA SER A 209 5.26 -20.29 1.37
C SER A 209 5.71 -20.12 -0.07
N ALA A 210 6.73 -20.87 -0.49
CA ALA A 210 7.14 -20.92 -1.90
C ALA A 210 6.19 -21.79 -2.73
N ASP A 211 5.56 -22.79 -2.10
CA ASP A 211 4.69 -23.74 -2.78
C ASP A 211 3.22 -23.47 -2.40
N PRO A 212 2.28 -23.55 -3.37
CA PRO A 212 0.85 -23.58 -3.09
C PRO A 212 0.44 -24.93 -2.47
N GLY A 213 -0.81 -25.01 -2.03
CA GLY A 213 -1.39 -26.22 -1.43
C GLY A 213 -1.66 -26.11 0.07
N SER A 214 -1.74 -27.26 0.74
CA SER A 214 -2.17 -27.35 2.14
C SER A 214 -1.01 -27.09 3.12
N ILE A 215 -1.28 -26.21 4.10
CA ILE A 215 -0.42 -25.91 5.23
C ILE A 215 -1.20 -26.14 6.53
N THR A 216 -0.73 -27.06 7.36
CA THR A 216 -1.28 -27.27 8.71
C THR A 216 -0.59 -26.37 9.72
N LEU A 217 -1.36 -25.57 10.46
CA LEU A 217 -0.84 -24.66 11.46
C LEU A 217 -0.75 -25.31 12.85
N PRO A 218 0.34 -25.10 13.60
CA PRO A 218 0.48 -25.65 14.94
C PRO A 218 -0.55 -25.05 15.89
N THR A 219 -0.94 -25.80 16.92
CA THR A 219 -1.69 -25.26 18.06
C THR A 219 -0.74 -24.57 19.04
N LEU A 220 -1.18 -23.46 19.64
CA LEU A 220 -0.45 -22.80 20.71
C LEU A 220 -1.12 -23.09 22.05
N GLU A 221 -0.61 -24.07 22.80
CA GLU A 221 -1.15 -24.37 24.12
C GLU A 221 -0.87 -23.22 25.11
N GLY A 222 -1.94 -22.66 25.69
CA GLY A 222 -1.85 -21.66 26.75
C GLY A 222 -1.47 -20.25 26.28
N LEU A 223 -1.49 -19.98 24.97
CA LEU A 223 -1.24 -18.66 24.38
C LEU A 223 -2.43 -18.24 23.50
N PRO A 224 -2.62 -16.92 23.26
CA PRO A 224 -3.55 -16.43 22.25
C PRO A 224 -3.27 -17.06 20.88
N ASP A 225 -4.32 -17.50 20.19
CA ASP A 225 -4.23 -18.21 18.92
C ASP A 225 -4.85 -17.41 17.77
N PRO A 226 -4.04 -16.79 16.89
CA PRO A 226 -4.52 -16.04 15.75
C PRO A 226 -5.32 -16.86 14.73
N ALA A 227 -5.32 -18.18 14.82
CA ALA A 227 -6.05 -19.06 13.91
C ALA A 227 -7.51 -19.33 14.32
N THR A 228 -7.99 -18.78 15.43
CA THR A 228 -9.41 -18.85 15.83
C THR A 228 -10.20 -17.72 15.17
N MET A 229 -11.22 -18.07 14.38
CA MET A 229 -12.05 -17.14 13.60
C MET A 229 -11.26 -16.01 12.86
N PRO A 230 -10.20 -16.33 12.09
CA PRO A 230 -9.38 -15.31 11.46
C PRO A 230 -10.10 -14.66 10.27
N THR A 231 -9.79 -13.38 10.05
CA THR A 231 -9.76 -12.81 8.69
C THR A 231 -8.44 -13.24 8.05
N ILE A 232 -8.53 -13.86 6.89
CA ILE A 232 -7.39 -14.43 6.18
C ILE A 232 -7.15 -13.61 4.92
N ARG A 233 -5.89 -13.23 4.73
CA ARG A 233 -5.41 -12.57 3.52
C ARG A 233 -4.35 -13.43 2.87
N VAL A 234 -4.59 -13.89 1.65
CA VAL A 234 -3.63 -14.63 0.83
C VAL A 234 -3.14 -13.70 -0.28
N GLU A 235 -1.83 -13.53 -0.37
CA GLU A 235 -1.19 -12.75 -1.43
C GLU A 235 -0.27 -13.64 -2.25
N ALA A 236 -0.57 -13.76 -3.54
CA ALA A 236 0.35 -14.23 -4.55
C ALA A 236 1.32 -13.10 -4.89
N LEU A 237 2.61 -13.30 -4.72
CA LEU A 237 3.67 -12.31 -4.94
C LEU A 237 4.55 -12.71 -6.13
N PHE A 238 4.84 -11.74 -6.99
CA PHE A 238 5.74 -11.87 -8.13
C PHE A 238 6.95 -10.98 -7.85
N THR A 239 8.15 -11.49 -8.09
CA THR A 239 9.41 -10.85 -7.68
C THR A 239 10.40 -10.72 -8.83
N ALA A 240 11.30 -9.74 -8.73
CA ALA A 240 12.40 -9.57 -9.68
C ALA A 240 13.55 -10.54 -9.38
N ASP A 241 13.45 -11.78 -9.84
CA ASP A 241 14.50 -12.81 -9.78
C ASP A 241 15.05 -13.07 -8.36
N VAL A 242 14.20 -13.06 -7.32
CA VAL A 242 14.60 -13.40 -5.93
C VAL A 242 13.79 -14.59 -5.43
N SER A 243 14.46 -15.65 -5.03
CA SER A 243 13.82 -16.84 -4.46
C SER A 243 13.53 -16.70 -2.96
N LEU A 244 12.59 -17.49 -2.43
CA LEU A 244 12.34 -17.56 -0.99
C LEU A 244 13.60 -17.94 -0.21
N ASP A 245 14.39 -18.89 -0.73
CA ASP A 245 15.64 -19.33 -0.10
C ASP A 245 16.66 -18.18 0.05
N GLU A 246 16.71 -17.27 -0.91
CA GLU A 246 17.54 -16.06 -0.83
C GLU A 246 16.99 -15.05 0.19
N LEU A 247 15.66 -15.00 0.38
CA LEU A 247 14.98 -14.12 1.34
C LEU A 247 15.03 -14.62 2.80
N VAL A 248 15.29 -15.92 3.02
CA VAL A 248 15.44 -16.51 4.36
C VAL A 248 16.89 -16.85 4.71
N SER A 249 17.81 -16.65 3.77
CA SER A 249 19.24 -16.88 3.99
C SER A 249 19.78 -15.96 5.10
N PRO A 250 20.63 -16.46 6.01
CA PRO A 250 21.24 -15.64 7.08
C PRO A 250 22.10 -14.48 6.57
N ASN A 251 22.49 -14.50 5.29
CA ASN A 251 23.45 -13.56 4.70
C ASN A 251 22.84 -12.60 3.68
N ASP A 252 21.57 -12.77 3.30
CA ASP A 252 20.90 -11.92 2.31
C ASP A 252 19.50 -11.51 2.78
N ALA A 253 18.98 -10.45 2.13
CA ALA A 253 17.63 -9.91 2.20
C ALA A 253 16.71 -10.55 3.26
N THR A 254 16.65 -9.99 4.48
CA THR A 254 15.71 -10.47 5.52
C THR A 254 14.25 -10.53 5.02
N LEU A 255 13.35 -11.26 5.68
CA LEU A 255 11.90 -11.23 5.35
C LEU A 255 11.28 -9.81 5.27
N ARG A 256 11.96 -8.79 5.82
CA ARG A 256 11.58 -7.37 5.68
C ARG A 256 11.86 -6.76 4.30
N SER A 257 12.69 -7.39 3.47
CA SER A 257 13.01 -6.95 2.10
C SER A 257 12.22 -7.68 1.02
N VAL A 258 11.33 -8.62 1.37
CA VAL A 258 10.43 -9.25 0.40
C VAL A 258 9.65 -8.17 -0.35
N ASP A 259 9.12 -7.18 0.36
CA ASP A 259 8.36 -6.08 -0.24
C ASP A 259 9.19 -5.22 -1.21
N ALA A 260 10.52 -5.20 -1.06
CA ALA A 260 11.40 -4.48 -1.99
C ALA A 260 11.67 -5.27 -3.29
N ALA A 261 11.50 -6.59 -3.26
CA ALA A 261 11.68 -7.46 -4.43
C ALA A 261 10.37 -7.67 -5.23
N VAL A 262 9.21 -7.33 -4.66
CA VAL A 262 7.89 -7.52 -5.29
C VAL A 262 7.72 -6.59 -6.49
N THR A 263 7.41 -7.17 -7.64
CA THR A 263 7.05 -6.48 -8.89
C THR A 263 5.56 -6.62 -9.24
N GLY A 264 4.82 -7.44 -8.49
CA GLY A 264 3.38 -7.58 -8.66
C GLY A 264 2.78 -8.47 -7.58
N PHE A 265 1.47 -8.34 -7.38
CA PHE A 265 0.75 -9.17 -6.43
C PHE A 265 -0.71 -9.36 -6.81
N GLY A 266 -1.29 -10.49 -6.42
CA GLY A 266 -2.74 -10.72 -6.39
C GLY A 266 -3.15 -11.01 -4.95
N ARG A 267 -4.09 -10.24 -4.40
CA ARG A 267 -4.55 -10.36 -3.01
C ARG A 267 -6.00 -10.83 -2.96
N PHE A 268 -6.23 -11.91 -2.23
CA PHE A 268 -7.55 -12.40 -1.87
C PHE A 268 -7.76 -12.33 -0.35
N VAL A 269 -8.94 -11.90 0.08
CA VAL A 269 -9.33 -11.79 1.49
C VAL A 269 -10.64 -12.51 1.72
N PHE A 270 -10.66 -13.40 2.70
CA PHE A 270 -11.86 -14.10 3.11
C PHE A 270 -11.90 -14.26 4.64
N GLN A 271 -13.07 -14.51 5.18
CA GLN A 271 -13.26 -14.75 6.60
C GLN A 271 -13.46 -16.25 6.83
N ALA A 272 -12.88 -16.78 7.91
CA ALA A 272 -13.24 -18.12 8.37
C ALA A 272 -14.75 -18.15 8.67
N GLU A 273 -15.49 -18.98 7.94
CA GLU A 273 -16.91 -19.17 8.23
C GLU A 273 -17.07 -20.00 9.50
N ASN A 274 -17.97 -19.57 10.38
CA ASN A 274 -18.48 -20.45 11.43
C ASN A 274 -19.36 -21.48 10.74
N GLU A 275 -18.87 -22.70 10.53
CA GLU A 275 -19.76 -23.82 10.26
C GLU A 275 -20.65 -23.99 11.51
N GLU A 276 -21.88 -23.46 11.46
CA GLU A 276 -22.89 -23.74 12.48
C GLU A 276 -23.11 -25.26 12.51
N GLN A 277 -22.67 -25.88 13.62
CA GLN A 277 -22.87 -27.31 13.92
C GLN A 277 -24.35 -27.68 14.11
#